data_AF-A0A517R325-F1
#
_entry.id   AF-A0A517R325-F1
#
_cell.length_a   1.000
_cell.length_b   1.000
_cell.length_c   1.000
_cell.angle_alpha   90.00
_cell.angle_beta   90.00
_cell.angle_gamma   90.00
#
_symmetry.space_group_name_H-M   'P 1'
#
loop_
_entity.id
_entity.type
_entity.pdbx_description
1 polymer ?
#
loop_
_entity_poly.entity_id
_entity_poly.type
_entity_poly.pdbx_seq_one_letter_code
_entity_poly.pdbx_strand_id
1 'polypeptide(L)'
;MGQQCSKLLRISVTGLAVVVFSAGIAAAQMRVWTDQSGNSVTAEFVSISRGKAVFKLMQGGTTSVALVDLVPSDQQEIVRQLSLKGIRAWTTADGQQMFGRLNQMRNGKVVLRIDSFTKTFDLSELSVADQMYALRESGLRVESSLESQLGERRTWNLQGREPFVGRLDRMLPDRNVLIEVDGMTWVDSVDSFSHEDHAYIYAVTDNPGIRSLVPGSFSPAELAAATGQAGGDFEEQTDLFGDTNGLSVNFPGDEDSIDDGSSGFDESDTSSESGEGFTESNATPRPPSTTVLTPNQVAPPQQYSPAAYQQPQASGGWFSGPNSYRNIGLLIFAVTAVVAFLLKGKM
;
A
#
# COMPACT_ATOMS: atom_id res chain seq x y z
N MET A 1 35.53 59.77 -52.97
CA MET A 1 34.99 58.40 -52.77
C MET A 1 35.30 57.99 -51.34
N GLY A 2 34.30 57.96 -50.47
CA GLY A 2 34.46 57.57 -49.06
C GLY A 2 33.11 57.13 -48.50
N GLN A 3 32.82 55.83 -48.60
CA GLN A 3 31.61 55.24 -48.04
C GLN A 3 31.78 55.03 -46.53
N GLN A 4 31.02 55.78 -45.74
CA GLN A 4 30.83 55.47 -44.32
C GLN A 4 29.84 54.32 -44.18
N CYS A 5 30.33 53.21 -43.63
CA CYS A 5 29.56 52.02 -43.32
C CYS A 5 28.92 52.18 -41.94
N SER A 6 27.63 52.52 -41.91
CA SER A 6 26.81 52.61 -40.69
C SER A 6 26.44 51.21 -40.20
N LYS A 7 27.11 50.75 -39.14
CA LYS A 7 26.75 49.52 -38.42
C LYS A 7 25.48 49.75 -37.61
N LEU A 8 24.35 49.25 -38.12
CA LEU A 8 23.08 49.13 -37.37
C LEU A 8 23.21 48.03 -36.30
N LEU A 9 23.31 48.44 -35.04
CA LEU A 9 23.25 47.57 -33.87
C LEU A 9 21.78 47.16 -33.63
N ARG A 10 21.39 45.96 -34.08
CA ARG A 10 20.08 45.37 -33.76
C ARG A 10 20.13 44.78 -32.35
N ILE A 11 19.58 45.51 -31.38
CA ILE A 11 19.34 45.00 -30.03
C ILE A 11 18.10 44.09 -30.10
N SER A 12 18.33 42.77 -30.12
CA SER A 12 17.26 41.78 -30.01
C SER A 12 16.80 41.72 -28.54
N VAL A 13 15.61 42.27 -28.26
CA VAL A 13 14.96 42.16 -26.95
C VAL A 13 14.39 40.74 -26.82
N THR A 14 15.21 39.82 -26.31
CA THR A 14 14.75 38.47 -25.96
C THR A 14 13.85 38.58 -24.74
N GLY A 15 12.54 38.47 -24.95
CA GLY A 15 11.54 38.47 -23.88
C GLY A 15 11.75 37.30 -22.93
N LEU A 16 12.14 37.62 -21.69
CA LEU A 16 12.25 36.66 -20.60
C LEU A 16 10.84 36.30 -20.12
N ALA A 17 10.30 35.19 -20.61
CA ALA A 17 9.08 34.61 -20.08
C ALA A 17 9.38 33.99 -18.70
N VAL A 18 9.09 34.72 -17.64
CA VAL A 18 9.14 34.20 -16.27
C VAL A 18 7.91 33.33 -16.06
N VAL A 19 8.06 32.02 -16.26
CA VAL A 19 7.05 31.03 -15.88
C VAL A 19 7.11 30.88 -14.36
N VAL A 20 6.23 31.58 -13.65
CA VAL A 20 6.02 31.38 -12.22
C VAL A 20 5.28 30.05 -12.04
N PHE A 21 6.02 28.99 -11.79
CA PHE A 21 5.44 27.74 -11.31
C PHE A 21 4.97 27.98 -9.87
N SER A 22 3.67 28.20 -9.71
CA SER A 22 3.01 28.13 -8.41
C SER A 22 3.14 26.69 -7.91
N ALA A 23 4.22 26.39 -7.18
CA ALA A 23 4.32 25.16 -6.43
C ALA A 23 3.17 25.18 -5.41
N GLY A 24 2.09 24.47 -5.74
CA GLY A 24 0.98 24.26 -4.82
C GLY A 24 1.53 23.48 -3.63
N ILE A 25 1.89 24.20 -2.57
CA ILE A 25 2.15 23.58 -1.28
C ILE A 25 0.81 22.97 -0.91
N ALA A 26 0.68 21.65 -1.06
CA ALA A 26 -0.45 20.91 -0.52
C ALA A 26 -0.43 21.19 0.99
N ALA A 27 -1.27 22.13 1.41
CA ALA A 27 -1.39 22.51 2.80
C ALA A 27 -1.79 21.25 3.54
N ALA A 28 -0.93 20.82 4.44
CA ALA A 28 -1.16 19.58 5.15
C ALA A 28 -2.45 19.70 5.97
N GLN A 29 -3.36 18.75 5.75
CA GLN A 29 -4.75 18.89 6.16
C GLN A 29 -4.92 18.39 7.60
N MET A 30 -5.23 19.30 8.51
CA MET A 30 -5.65 18.95 9.87
C MET A 30 -6.92 18.09 9.80
N ARG A 31 -6.90 16.94 10.49
CA ARG A 31 -8.00 15.97 10.54
C ARG A 31 -8.14 15.41 11.95
N VAL A 32 -9.33 14.90 12.30
CA VAL A 32 -9.56 14.11 13.50
C VAL A 32 -9.22 12.65 13.20
N TRP A 33 -8.22 12.11 13.89
CA TRP A 33 -7.79 10.72 13.79
C TRP A 33 -8.34 9.95 14.99
N THR A 34 -8.92 8.78 14.76
CA THR A 34 -9.56 7.97 15.81
C THR A 34 -8.90 6.60 15.92
N ASP A 35 -8.59 6.19 17.14
CA ASP A 35 -8.13 4.83 17.43
C ASP A 35 -9.30 3.86 17.63
N GLN A 36 -9.02 2.56 17.67
CA GLN A 36 -10.01 1.50 17.88
C GLN A 36 -10.63 1.52 19.28
N SER A 37 -10.01 2.21 20.24
CA SER A 37 -10.58 2.44 21.57
C SER A 37 -11.56 3.62 21.60
N GLY A 38 -11.73 4.32 20.47
CA GLY A 38 -12.58 5.50 20.36
C GLY A 38 -11.93 6.80 20.83
N ASN A 39 -10.62 6.78 21.14
CA ASN A 39 -9.90 8.03 21.43
C ASN A 39 -9.63 8.75 20.11
N SER A 40 -9.86 10.07 20.10
CA SER A 40 -9.64 10.89 18.93
C SER A 40 -8.61 11.99 19.17
N VAL A 41 -7.84 12.33 18.15
CA VAL A 41 -6.85 13.42 18.17
C VAL A 41 -6.95 14.28 16.91
N THR A 42 -7.03 15.60 17.08
CA THR A 42 -6.99 16.54 15.95
C THR A 42 -5.53 16.86 15.60
N ALA A 43 -5.06 16.35 14.47
CA ALA A 43 -3.65 16.43 14.09
C ALA A 43 -3.45 16.35 12.57
N GLU A 44 -2.24 16.68 12.12
CA GLU A 44 -1.77 16.53 10.75
C GLU A 44 -0.96 15.23 10.63
N PHE A 45 -1.24 14.38 9.64
CA PHE A 45 -0.38 13.22 9.37
C PHE A 45 0.94 13.65 8.73
N VAL A 46 2.05 13.24 9.34
CA VAL A 46 3.41 13.62 8.89
C VAL A 46 4.05 12.48 8.11
N SER A 47 4.20 11.33 8.77
CA SER A 47 4.92 10.16 8.25
C SER A 47 4.52 8.89 9.00
N ILE A 48 5.01 7.73 8.53
CA ILE A 48 5.03 6.50 9.32
C ILE A 48 6.47 6.26 9.79
N SER A 49 6.64 5.86 11.04
CA SER A 49 7.93 5.40 11.57
C SER A 49 7.71 4.15 12.41
N ARG A 50 8.43 3.06 12.08
CA ARG A 50 8.37 1.78 12.82
C ARG A 50 6.94 1.25 13.00
N GLY A 51 6.14 1.28 11.93
CA GLY A 51 4.74 0.83 11.95
C GLY A 51 3.77 1.77 12.69
N LYS A 52 4.23 2.94 13.15
CA LYS A 52 3.40 3.95 13.82
C LYS A 52 3.18 5.15 12.93
N ALA A 53 1.94 5.59 12.81
CA ALA A 53 1.61 6.86 12.19
C ALA A 53 2.02 8.00 13.13
N VAL A 54 2.86 8.91 12.63
CA VAL A 54 3.33 10.10 13.34
C VAL A 54 2.45 11.27 12.93
N PHE A 55 1.81 11.88 13.93
CA PHE A 55 0.94 13.02 13.75
C PHE A 55 1.51 14.25 14.43
N LYS A 56 1.35 15.42 13.81
CA LYS A 56 1.70 16.72 14.37
C LYS A 56 0.45 17.38 14.95
N LEU A 57 0.49 17.70 16.24
CA LEU A 57 -0.65 18.26 16.97
C LEU A 57 -0.83 19.75 16.65
N MET A 58 -2.06 20.25 16.74
CA MET A 58 -2.39 21.66 16.51
C MET A 58 -1.63 22.61 17.44
N GLN A 59 -1.43 22.21 18.70
CA GLN A 59 -0.74 22.99 19.72
C GLN A 59 0.80 22.90 19.60
N GLY A 60 1.30 22.20 18.58
CA GLY A 60 2.71 21.84 18.44
C GLY A 60 3.03 20.48 19.06
N GLY A 61 4.22 19.96 18.75
CA GLY A 61 4.64 18.62 19.13
C GLY A 61 4.12 17.52 18.18
N THR A 62 4.52 16.28 18.47
CA THR A 62 4.11 15.10 17.73
C THR A 62 3.56 14.03 18.66
N THR A 63 2.62 13.24 18.16
CA THR A 63 2.17 12.00 18.78
C THR A 63 2.32 10.85 17.79
N SER A 64 2.38 9.62 18.28
CA SER A 64 2.47 8.43 17.43
C SER A 64 1.46 7.39 17.88
N VAL A 65 0.69 6.85 16.93
CA VAL A 65 -0.27 5.77 17.16
C VAL A 65 0.11 4.61 16.25
N ALA A 66 0.03 3.36 16.72
CA ALA A 66 0.27 2.23 15.83
C ALA A 66 -0.77 2.25 14.71
N LEU A 67 -0.35 2.01 13.46
CA LEU A 67 -1.27 2.09 12.33
C LEU A 67 -2.45 1.12 12.51
N VAL A 68 -2.15 -0.08 13.02
CA VAL A 68 -3.15 -1.13 13.32
C VAL A 68 -4.16 -0.73 14.38
N ASP A 69 -3.83 0.23 15.25
CA ASP A 69 -4.72 0.70 16.32
C ASP A 69 -5.65 1.80 15.84
N LEU A 70 -5.49 2.33 14.61
CA LEU A 70 -6.40 3.33 14.06
C LEU A 70 -7.69 2.67 13.55
N VAL A 71 -8.77 3.44 13.46
CA VAL A 71 -9.99 2.98 12.78
C VAL A 71 -9.71 2.77 11.29
N PRO A 72 -10.35 1.79 10.62
CA PRO A 72 -10.05 1.45 9.22
C PRO A 72 -10.12 2.63 8.24
N SER A 73 -11.08 3.53 8.42
CA SER A 73 -11.24 4.72 7.56
C SER A 73 -10.05 5.68 7.64
N ASP A 74 -9.43 5.80 8.81
CA ASP A 74 -8.23 6.63 9.01
C ASP A 74 -6.95 5.92 8.54
N GLN A 75 -6.89 4.58 8.66
CA GLN A 75 -5.82 3.79 8.04
C GLN A 75 -5.81 3.98 6.52
N GLN A 76 -6.99 3.89 5.87
CA GLN A 76 -7.15 4.14 4.43
C GLN A 76 -6.71 5.55 4.02
N GLU A 77 -7.05 6.56 4.82
CA GLU A 77 -6.65 7.95 4.54
C GLU A 77 -5.13 8.13 4.64
N ILE A 78 -4.46 7.52 5.62
CA ILE A 78 -3.00 7.53 5.72
C ILE A 78 -2.36 6.86 4.51
N VAL A 79 -2.86 5.69 4.13
CA VAL A 79 -2.40 4.95 2.96
C VAL A 79 -2.56 5.80 1.70
N ARG A 80 -3.72 6.46 1.52
CA ARG A 80 -3.95 7.39 0.40
C ARG A 80 -2.92 8.52 0.38
N GLN A 81 -2.65 9.15 1.53
CA GLN A 81 -1.66 10.23 1.62
C GLN A 81 -0.22 9.75 1.33
N LEU A 82 0.12 8.53 1.73
CA LEU A 82 1.41 7.92 1.42
C LEU A 82 1.54 7.61 -0.07
N SER A 83 0.48 7.07 -0.70
CA SER A 83 0.45 6.79 -2.14
C SER A 83 0.65 8.05 -2.98
N LEU A 84 0.09 9.20 -2.56
CA LEU A 84 0.36 10.49 -3.21
C LEU A 84 1.83 10.93 -3.12
N LYS A 85 2.56 10.44 -2.10
CA LYS A 85 4.00 10.62 -1.94
C LYS A 85 4.79 9.47 -2.59
N GLY A 86 4.16 8.56 -3.32
CA GLY A 86 4.80 7.37 -3.88
C GLY A 86 5.38 6.43 -2.82
N ILE A 87 4.87 6.48 -1.59
CA ILE A 87 5.20 5.56 -0.51
C ILE A 87 4.07 4.55 -0.41
N ARG A 88 4.38 3.26 -0.34
CA ARG A 88 3.38 2.20 -0.18
C ARG A 88 3.77 1.24 0.93
N ALA A 89 2.80 0.47 1.41
CA ALA A 89 3.05 -0.70 2.24
C ALA A 89 3.58 -1.83 1.37
N TRP A 90 4.73 -2.37 1.76
CA TRP A 90 5.35 -3.57 1.21
C TRP A 90 5.25 -4.66 2.28
N THR A 91 4.88 -5.85 1.86
CA THR A 91 4.66 -7.03 2.68
C THR A 91 5.59 -8.10 2.15
N THR A 92 6.42 -8.63 3.04
CA THR A 92 7.27 -9.77 2.71
C THR A 92 6.45 -11.06 2.68
N ALA A 93 7.03 -12.12 2.13
CA ALA A 93 6.43 -13.44 2.01
C ALA A 93 6.08 -14.07 3.37
N ASP A 94 6.73 -13.63 4.46
CA ASP A 94 6.46 -14.02 5.85
C ASP A 94 5.48 -13.05 6.56
N GLY A 95 4.90 -12.08 5.85
CA GLY A 95 3.89 -11.16 6.38
C GLY A 95 4.43 -9.92 7.09
N GLN A 96 5.73 -9.68 7.11
CA GLN A 96 6.25 -8.43 7.69
C GLN A 96 5.92 -7.24 6.78
N GLN A 97 5.27 -6.23 7.35
CA GLN A 97 4.91 -5.01 6.63
C GLN A 97 5.91 -3.89 6.88
N MET A 98 6.21 -3.12 5.84
CA MET A 98 7.02 -1.91 5.90
C MET A 98 6.59 -0.86 4.89
N PHE A 99 6.88 0.41 5.19
CA PHE A 99 6.49 1.52 4.33
C PHE A 99 7.72 2.06 3.61
N GLY A 100 7.64 2.15 2.28
CA GLY A 100 8.76 2.60 1.48
C GLY A 100 8.37 2.94 0.05
N ARG A 101 9.29 3.57 -0.66
CA ARG A 101 9.17 3.83 -2.10
C ARG A 101 10.00 2.81 -2.86
N LEU A 102 9.49 2.32 -3.99
CA LEU A 102 10.32 1.59 -4.94
C LEU A 102 11.41 2.53 -5.47
N ASN A 103 12.67 2.22 -5.18
CA ASN A 103 13.80 2.98 -5.71
C ASN A 103 14.25 2.43 -7.06
N GLN A 104 14.39 1.09 -7.15
CA GLN A 104 14.85 0.41 -8.36
C GLN A 104 14.50 -1.08 -8.30
N MET A 105 14.34 -1.71 -9.47
CA MET A 105 14.39 -3.15 -9.62
C MET A 105 15.56 -3.54 -10.53
N ARG A 106 16.38 -4.52 -10.12
CA ARG A 106 17.52 -5.00 -10.91
C ARG A 106 17.85 -6.44 -10.55
N ASN A 107 18.12 -7.29 -11.54
CA ASN A 107 18.53 -8.69 -11.36
C ASN A 107 17.58 -9.48 -10.44
N GLY A 108 16.27 -9.32 -10.62
CA GLY A 108 15.28 -9.98 -9.76
C GLY A 108 15.21 -9.45 -8.32
N LYS A 109 15.93 -8.37 -7.99
CA LYS A 109 15.91 -7.74 -6.68
C LYS A 109 15.15 -6.42 -6.69
N VAL A 110 14.40 -6.18 -5.63
CA VAL A 110 13.62 -4.97 -5.38
C VAL A 110 14.33 -4.12 -4.33
N VAL A 111 14.74 -2.90 -4.71
CA VAL A 111 15.38 -1.94 -3.82
C VAL A 111 14.34 -0.93 -3.36
N LEU A 112 14.03 -0.97 -2.06
CA LEU A 112 13.10 -0.05 -1.42
C LEU A 112 13.87 1.05 -0.68
N ARG A 113 13.41 2.29 -0.80
CA ARG A 113 13.84 3.40 0.06
C ARG A 113 12.87 3.55 1.22
N ILE A 114 13.35 3.30 2.43
CA ILE A 114 12.60 3.36 3.69
C ILE A 114 13.22 4.48 4.51
N ASP A 115 12.49 5.58 4.67
CA ASP A 115 12.99 6.81 5.29
C ASP A 115 14.34 7.27 4.69
N SER A 116 15.42 7.15 5.46
CA SER A 116 16.78 7.55 5.11
C SER A 116 17.68 6.40 4.62
N PHE A 117 17.21 5.15 4.63
CA PHE A 117 17.99 3.99 4.22
C PHE A 117 17.34 3.24 3.06
N THR A 118 18.11 2.35 2.43
CA THR A 118 17.63 1.43 1.41
C THR A 118 17.64 0.00 1.94
N LYS A 119 16.64 -0.79 1.57
CA LYS A 119 16.59 -2.23 1.82
C LYS A 119 16.37 -2.95 0.51
N THR A 120 17.08 -4.05 0.31
CA THR A 120 17.00 -4.86 -0.90
C THR A 120 16.36 -6.18 -0.56
N PHE A 121 15.42 -6.61 -1.39
CA PHE A 121 14.72 -7.89 -1.29
C PHE A 121 14.88 -8.66 -2.58
N ASP A 122 14.94 -9.98 -2.50
CA ASP A 122 14.63 -10.79 -3.67
C ASP A 122 13.14 -10.66 -4.01
N LEU A 123 12.78 -10.66 -5.29
CA LEU A 123 11.39 -10.49 -5.71
C LEU A 123 10.49 -11.54 -5.04
N SER A 124 10.97 -12.79 -4.95
CA SER A 124 10.25 -13.90 -4.30
C SER A 124 10.06 -13.75 -2.78
N GLU A 125 10.80 -12.85 -2.12
CA GLU A 125 10.65 -12.54 -0.69
C GLU A 125 9.50 -11.58 -0.43
N LEU A 126 8.85 -11.05 -1.47
CA LEU A 126 7.70 -10.15 -1.35
C LEU A 126 6.38 -10.91 -1.56
N SER A 127 5.28 -10.32 -1.09
CA SER A 127 3.93 -10.80 -1.41
C SER A 127 3.70 -10.76 -2.93
N VAL A 128 2.78 -11.59 -3.44
CA VAL A 128 2.50 -11.66 -4.89
C VAL A 128 2.02 -10.31 -5.40
N ALA A 129 1.18 -9.60 -4.64
CA ALA A 129 0.72 -8.26 -5.00
C ALA A 129 1.90 -7.26 -5.13
N ASP A 130 2.89 -7.35 -4.24
CA ASP A 130 4.05 -6.48 -4.26
C ASP A 130 5.05 -6.83 -5.36
N GLN A 131 5.18 -8.12 -5.68
CA GLN A 131 5.92 -8.58 -6.84
C GLN A 131 5.34 -8.00 -8.13
N MET A 132 4.02 -8.14 -8.32
CA MET A 132 3.31 -7.61 -9.48
C MET A 132 3.46 -6.09 -9.59
N TYR A 133 3.35 -5.38 -8.46
CA TYR A 133 3.56 -3.93 -8.43
C TYR A 133 4.99 -3.54 -8.83
N ALA A 134 6.01 -4.18 -8.25
CA ALA A 134 7.41 -3.87 -8.54
C ALA A 134 7.75 -4.10 -10.02
N LEU A 135 7.26 -5.20 -10.60
CA LEU A 135 7.40 -5.51 -12.03
C LEU A 135 6.77 -4.42 -12.90
N ARG A 136 5.50 -4.08 -12.64
CA ARG A 136 4.75 -3.09 -13.41
C ARG A 136 5.41 -1.70 -13.36
N GLU A 137 5.77 -1.24 -12.17
CA GLU A 137 6.40 0.07 -11.97
C GLU A 137 7.80 0.14 -12.61
N SER A 138 8.48 -0.99 -12.71
CA SER A 138 9.78 -1.11 -13.39
C SER A 138 9.67 -1.27 -14.92
N GLY A 139 8.44 -1.25 -15.47
CA GLY A 139 8.19 -1.45 -16.89
C GLY A 139 8.42 -2.90 -17.36
N LEU A 140 8.54 -3.85 -16.44
CA LEU A 140 8.67 -5.27 -16.74
C LEU A 140 7.29 -5.90 -16.90
N ARG A 141 7.19 -6.91 -17.76
CA ARG A 141 5.95 -7.65 -17.97
C ARG A 141 5.67 -8.53 -16.75
N VAL A 142 4.42 -8.49 -16.27
CA VAL A 142 3.94 -9.43 -15.26
C VAL A 142 3.62 -10.76 -15.93
N GLU A 143 4.20 -11.85 -15.43
CA GLU A 143 3.89 -13.19 -15.92
C GLU A 143 2.50 -13.63 -15.44
N SER A 144 1.74 -14.30 -16.31
CA SER A 144 0.41 -14.82 -15.97
C SER A 144 0.48 -15.90 -14.87
N SER A 145 1.60 -16.60 -14.77
CA SER A 145 1.89 -17.55 -13.68
C SER A 145 1.83 -16.88 -12.31
N LEU A 146 2.37 -15.67 -12.18
CA LEU A 146 2.37 -14.92 -10.93
C LEU A 146 0.95 -14.44 -10.57
N GLU A 147 0.19 -13.94 -11.55
CA GLU A 147 -1.19 -13.51 -11.33
C GLU A 147 -2.13 -14.68 -10.94
N SER A 148 -1.83 -15.88 -11.44
CA SER A 148 -2.57 -17.10 -11.09
C SER A 148 -2.32 -17.60 -9.66
N GLN A 149 -1.29 -17.11 -8.98
CA GLN A 149 -1.04 -17.43 -7.56
C GLN A 149 -2.02 -16.71 -6.64
N LEU A 150 -2.57 -15.56 -7.06
CA LEU A 150 -3.63 -14.89 -6.34
C LEU A 150 -4.95 -15.62 -6.59
N GLY A 151 -5.66 -15.95 -5.51
CA GLY A 151 -7.01 -16.48 -5.57
C GLY A 151 -8.01 -15.53 -6.24
N GLU A 152 -9.26 -15.98 -6.36
CA GLU A 152 -10.32 -15.19 -6.98
C GLU A 152 -10.65 -13.93 -6.19
N ARG A 153 -11.09 -12.89 -6.91
CA ARG A 153 -11.53 -11.63 -6.32
C ARG A 153 -12.92 -11.84 -5.71
N ARG A 154 -13.04 -11.65 -4.40
CA ARG A 154 -14.29 -11.84 -3.65
C ARG A 154 -14.48 -10.80 -2.57
N THR A 155 -15.68 -10.76 -2.00
CA THR A 155 -15.97 -9.99 -0.78
C THR A 155 -15.54 -10.80 0.44
N TRP A 156 -14.76 -10.18 1.31
CA TRP A 156 -14.27 -10.71 2.57
C TRP A 156 -15.05 -10.07 3.72
N ASN A 157 -15.45 -10.88 4.68
CA ASN A 157 -16.21 -10.45 5.85
C ASN A 157 -15.38 -10.72 7.11
N LEU A 158 -14.87 -9.65 7.73
CA LEU A 158 -14.14 -9.74 8.99
C LEU A 158 -15.05 -9.33 10.15
N GLN A 159 -14.92 -10.02 11.27
CA GLN A 159 -15.67 -9.72 12.48
C GLN A 159 -15.38 -8.30 12.96
N GLY A 160 -16.42 -7.47 13.05
CA GLY A 160 -16.31 -6.09 13.52
C GLY A 160 -15.73 -5.11 12.50
N ARG A 161 -15.55 -5.48 11.23
CA ARG A 161 -15.14 -4.57 10.15
C ARG A 161 -16.18 -4.56 9.02
N GLU A 162 -16.17 -3.50 8.24
CA GLU A 162 -16.97 -3.46 7.02
C GLU A 162 -16.42 -4.49 6.01
N PRO A 163 -17.31 -5.16 5.24
CA PRO A 163 -16.88 -6.05 4.17
C PRO A 163 -16.03 -5.31 3.13
N PHE A 164 -15.03 -5.99 2.57
CA PHE A 164 -14.18 -5.41 1.52
C PHE A 164 -13.91 -6.42 0.41
N VAL A 165 -13.51 -5.92 -0.77
CA VAL A 165 -13.23 -6.77 -1.93
C VAL A 165 -11.73 -6.97 -2.10
N GLY A 166 -11.29 -8.21 -2.25
CA GLY A 166 -9.87 -8.52 -2.40
C GLY A 166 -9.61 -9.93 -2.94
N ARG A 167 -8.35 -10.29 -3.12
CA ARG A 167 -7.89 -11.61 -3.57
C ARG A 167 -7.01 -12.25 -2.51
N LEU A 168 -7.19 -13.55 -2.27
CA LEU A 168 -6.30 -14.30 -1.38
C LEU A 168 -4.91 -14.38 -2.02
N ASP A 169 -3.86 -13.95 -1.34
CA ASP A 169 -2.48 -14.18 -1.80
C ASP A 169 -1.97 -15.52 -1.27
N ARG A 170 -1.86 -15.64 0.06
CA ARG A 170 -1.40 -16.87 0.72
C ARG A 170 -1.82 -16.90 2.18
N MET A 171 -1.72 -18.08 2.77
CA MET A 171 -1.79 -18.28 4.21
C MET A 171 -0.38 -18.46 4.77
N LEU A 172 -0.12 -17.83 5.92
CA LEU A 172 1.14 -17.91 6.65
C LEU A 172 1.10 -19.01 7.72
N PRO A 173 2.27 -19.55 8.16
CA PRO A 173 2.33 -20.60 9.17
C PRO A 173 1.74 -20.23 10.53
N ASP A 174 1.74 -18.94 10.87
CA ASP A 174 1.21 -18.37 12.12
C ASP A 174 -0.31 -18.14 12.07
N ARG A 175 -0.99 -18.68 11.05
CA ARG A 175 -2.43 -18.55 10.81
C ARG A 175 -2.86 -17.13 10.42
N ASN A 176 -1.93 -16.27 10.00
CA ASN A 176 -2.26 -15.05 9.29
C ASN A 176 -2.52 -15.33 7.81
N VAL A 177 -3.27 -14.43 7.18
CA VAL A 177 -3.65 -14.50 5.77
C VAL A 177 -3.23 -13.20 5.11
N LEU A 178 -2.58 -13.33 3.95
CA LEU A 178 -2.25 -12.22 3.07
C LEU A 178 -3.39 -12.03 2.07
N ILE A 179 -3.98 -10.84 2.03
CA ILE A 179 -5.05 -10.50 1.08
C ILE A 179 -4.63 -9.28 0.27
N GLU A 180 -4.67 -9.40 -1.05
CA GLU A 180 -4.53 -8.28 -1.98
C GLU A 180 -5.82 -7.46 -2.01
N VAL A 181 -5.72 -6.19 -1.66
CA VAL A 181 -6.81 -5.20 -1.68
C VAL A 181 -6.29 -3.98 -2.44
N ASP A 182 -6.80 -3.79 -3.65
CA ASP A 182 -6.48 -2.66 -4.53
C ASP A 182 -4.97 -2.40 -4.73
N GLY A 183 -4.23 -3.46 -5.00
CA GLY A 183 -2.79 -3.44 -5.24
C GLY A 183 -1.93 -3.34 -3.97
N MET A 184 -2.51 -3.56 -2.79
CA MET A 184 -1.80 -3.60 -1.52
C MET A 184 -2.07 -4.91 -0.79
N THR A 185 -1.09 -5.43 -0.06
CA THR A 185 -1.30 -6.62 0.76
C THR A 185 -1.69 -6.23 2.18
N TRP A 186 -2.82 -6.75 2.63
CA TRP A 186 -3.28 -6.71 4.01
C TRP A 186 -2.89 -8.02 4.70
N VAL A 187 -2.54 -7.93 5.98
CA VAL A 187 -2.22 -9.07 6.83
C VAL A 187 -3.29 -9.11 7.92
N ASP A 188 -4.02 -10.21 8.03
CA ASP A 188 -4.99 -10.39 9.12
C ASP A 188 -4.99 -11.82 9.64
N SER A 189 -5.44 -12.02 10.88
CA SER A 189 -5.57 -13.36 11.45
C SER A 189 -6.73 -14.08 10.77
N VAL A 190 -6.53 -15.35 10.42
CA VAL A 190 -7.60 -16.19 9.88
C VAL A 190 -8.82 -16.23 10.82
N ASP A 191 -8.60 -16.14 12.14
CA ASP A 191 -9.69 -16.19 13.14
C ASP A 191 -10.64 -14.98 13.07
N SER A 192 -10.23 -13.89 12.40
CA SER A 192 -11.06 -12.70 12.22
C SER A 192 -12.11 -12.84 11.12
N PHE A 193 -12.01 -13.88 10.26
CA PHE A 193 -12.86 -14.02 9.10
C PHE A 193 -14.19 -14.71 9.42
N SER A 194 -15.14 -14.58 8.49
CA SER A 194 -16.39 -15.30 8.54
C SER A 194 -16.19 -16.80 8.29
N HIS A 195 -17.17 -17.62 8.71
CA HIS A 195 -17.14 -19.06 8.45
C HIS A 195 -17.12 -19.41 6.94
N GLU A 196 -17.78 -18.60 6.11
CA GLU A 196 -17.76 -18.76 4.64
C GLU A 196 -16.35 -18.50 4.07
N ASP A 197 -15.67 -17.48 4.58
CA ASP A 197 -14.30 -17.16 4.18
C ASP A 197 -13.31 -18.22 4.69
N HIS A 198 -13.52 -18.81 5.88
CA HIS A 198 -12.72 -19.95 6.33
C HIS A 198 -12.83 -21.14 5.37
N ALA A 199 -14.04 -21.46 4.91
CA ALA A 199 -14.26 -22.56 3.97
C ALA A 199 -13.53 -22.31 2.64
N TYR A 200 -13.58 -21.08 2.13
CA TYR A 200 -12.83 -20.69 0.93
C TYR A 200 -11.31 -20.77 1.11
N ILE A 201 -10.77 -20.18 2.19
CA ILE A 201 -9.32 -20.21 2.46
C ILE A 201 -8.86 -21.66 2.58
N TYR A 202 -9.63 -22.52 3.28
CA TYR A 202 -9.33 -23.94 3.36
C TYR A 202 -9.33 -24.61 1.99
N ALA A 203 -10.34 -24.35 1.15
CA ALA A 203 -10.44 -24.96 -0.18
C ALA A 203 -9.31 -24.53 -1.12
N VAL A 204 -8.83 -23.28 -1.03
CA VAL A 204 -7.73 -22.79 -1.88
C VAL A 204 -6.35 -23.23 -1.37
N THR A 205 -6.17 -23.31 -0.05
CA THR A 205 -4.84 -23.58 0.54
C THR A 205 -4.60 -25.03 0.92
N ASP A 206 -5.68 -25.83 1.01
CA ASP A 206 -5.69 -27.18 1.57
C ASP A 206 -4.98 -27.29 2.95
N ASN A 207 -5.02 -26.20 3.74
CA ASN A 207 -4.28 -26.13 4.99
C ASN A 207 -5.07 -26.81 6.14
N PRO A 208 -4.57 -27.93 6.71
CA PRO A 208 -5.29 -28.66 7.76
C PRO A 208 -5.45 -27.85 9.05
N GLY A 209 -4.63 -26.82 9.28
CA GLY A 209 -4.72 -25.93 10.46
C GLY A 209 -5.96 -25.04 10.49
N ILE A 210 -6.64 -24.84 9.35
CA ILE A 210 -7.92 -24.11 9.28
C ILE A 210 -9.10 -25.07 9.45
N ARG A 211 -8.92 -26.39 9.27
CA ARG A 211 -10.01 -27.36 9.26
C ARG A 211 -10.86 -27.32 10.55
N SER A 212 -10.26 -27.00 11.70
CA SER A 212 -11.00 -26.86 12.97
C SER A 212 -11.84 -25.58 13.06
N LEU A 213 -11.55 -24.56 12.25
CA LEU A 213 -12.29 -23.31 12.17
C LEU A 213 -13.43 -23.36 11.14
N VAL A 214 -13.44 -24.37 10.29
CA VAL A 214 -14.54 -24.67 9.38
C VAL A 214 -15.55 -25.46 10.20
N PRO A 215 -16.75 -24.91 10.50
CA PRO A 215 -17.83 -25.65 11.13
C PRO A 215 -17.95 -27.04 10.52
N GLY A 216 -17.93 -28.09 11.35
CA GLY A 216 -17.95 -29.49 10.89
C GLY A 216 -19.18 -29.90 10.08
N SER A 217 -20.05 -28.95 9.73
CA SER A 217 -21.25 -29.10 8.92
C SER A 217 -21.05 -28.76 7.44
N PHE A 218 -19.91 -28.21 7.00
CA PHE A 218 -19.75 -27.91 5.57
C PHE A 218 -19.64 -29.21 4.76
N SER A 219 -20.69 -29.49 4.01
CA SER A 219 -20.73 -30.54 3.01
C SER A 219 -19.73 -30.25 1.87
N PRO A 220 -19.25 -31.27 1.14
CA PRO A 220 -18.41 -31.05 -0.04
C PRO A 220 -19.05 -30.11 -1.08
N ALA A 221 -20.39 -30.09 -1.16
CA ALA A 221 -21.13 -29.19 -2.03
C ALA A 221 -21.03 -27.72 -1.59
N GLU A 222 -21.07 -27.44 -0.28
CA GLU A 222 -20.90 -26.09 0.23
C GLU A 222 -19.45 -25.60 0.10
N LEU A 223 -18.47 -26.50 0.24
CA LEU A 223 -17.06 -26.20 -0.08
C LEU A 223 -16.87 -25.85 -1.56
N ALA A 224 -17.49 -26.63 -2.47
CA ALA A 224 -17.46 -26.34 -3.91
C ALA A 224 -18.23 -25.06 -4.28
N ALA A 225 -19.30 -24.73 -3.55
CA ALA A 225 -20.01 -23.47 -3.72
C ALA A 225 -19.20 -22.27 -3.23
N ALA A 226 -18.45 -22.43 -2.15
CA ALA A 226 -17.61 -21.38 -1.59
C ALA A 226 -16.44 -20.98 -2.50
N THR A 227 -15.94 -21.90 -3.34
CA THR A 227 -14.92 -21.64 -4.37
C THR A 227 -15.49 -21.14 -5.70
N GLY A 228 -16.81 -20.95 -5.81
CA GLY A 228 -17.44 -20.60 -7.09
C GLY A 228 -17.41 -21.72 -8.14
N GLN A 229 -16.95 -22.92 -7.78
CA GLN A 229 -16.92 -24.08 -8.68
C GLN A 229 -18.25 -24.83 -8.78
N ALA A 230 -19.23 -24.55 -7.91
CA ALA A 230 -20.55 -25.17 -7.99
C ALA A 230 -21.41 -24.52 -9.07
N GLY A 231 -21.50 -25.17 -10.24
CA GLY A 231 -22.65 -25.00 -11.15
C GLY A 231 -22.40 -24.19 -12.41
N GLY A 232 -21.16 -24.10 -12.89
CA GLY A 232 -20.96 -23.92 -14.33
C GLY A 232 -21.37 -25.21 -15.02
N ASP A 233 -22.62 -25.30 -15.49
CA ASP A 233 -22.97 -26.24 -16.55
C ASP A 233 -21.97 -25.99 -17.68
N PHE A 234 -20.96 -26.85 -17.74
CA PHE A 234 -20.00 -26.90 -18.82
C PHE A 234 -20.78 -27.44 -20.02
N GLU A 235 -21.56 -26.55 -20.66
CA GLU A 235 -21.99 -26.76 -22.03
C GLU A 235 -20.71 -26.88 -22.83
N GLU A 236 -20.38 -28.13 -23.13
CA GLU A 236 -19.36 -28.55 -24.08
C GLU A 236 -19.67 -27.90 -25.43
N GLN A 237 -19.23 -26.65 -25.60
CA GLN A 237 -19.25 -25.96 -26.88
C GLN A 237 -18.06 -26.48 -27.71
N THR A 238 -18.14 -27.76 -28.08
CA THR A 238 -17.40 -28.28 -29.22
C THR A 238 -18.01 -27.64 -30.46
N ASP A 239 -17.43 -26.54 -30.93
CA ASP A 239 -17.44 -26.25 -32.36
C ASP A 239 -16.51 -25.09 -32.76
N LEU A 240 -15.70 -25.39 -33.79
CA LEU A 240 -15.30 -24.49 -34.86
C LEU A 240 -14.34 -23.32 -34.54
N PHE A 241 -13.05 -23.64 -34.37
CA PHE A 241 -12.02 -22.74 -34.92
C PHE A 241 -10.97 -23.53 -35.72
N GLY A 242 -11.02 -23.30 -37.02
CA GLY A 242 -10.01 -23.74 -37.98
C GLY A 242 -8.73 -22.91 -37.89
N ASP A 243 -7.68 -23.55 -38.37
CA ASP A 243 -6.40 -23.05 -38.86
C ASP A 243 -6.20 -21.53 -38.81
N THR A 244 -5.30 -21.09 -37.92
CA THR A 244 -4.47 -19.91 -38.21
C THR A 244 -3.00 -20.25 -38.06
N ASN A 245 -2.32 -20.11 -39.20
CA ASN A 245 -0.90 -20.23 -39.41
C ASN A 245 -0.10 -19.18 -38.61
N GLY A 246 1.06 -19.63 -38.10
CA GLY A 246 2.34 -18.96 -38.29
C GLY A 246 2.54 -17.56 -37.70
N LEU A 247 2.98 -17.50 -36.45
CA LEU A 247 3.86 -16.43 -35.98
C LEU A 247 5.14 -17.06 -35.40
N SER A 248 6.15 -17.18 -36.25
CA SER A 248 7.53 -17.44 -35.84
C SER A 248 8.13 -16.16 -35.26
N VAL A 249 8.41 -16.18 -33.95
CA VAL A 249 9.17 -15.12 -33.27
C VAL A 249 10.65 -15.47 -33.41
N ASN A 250 11.38 -14.69 -34.22
CA ASN A 250 12.83 -14.73 -34.28
C ASN A 250 13.42 -14.10 -33.01
N PHE A 251 14.17 -14.89 -32.24
CA PHE A 251 15.07 -14.39 -31.21
C PHE A 251 16.45 -14.15 -31.83
N PRO A 252 17.06 -12.95 -31.73
CA PRO A 252 18.48 -12.81 -31.99
C PRO A 252 19.26 -13.50 -30.88
N GLY A 253 19.99 -14.55 -31.25
CA GLY A 253 20.97 -15.20 -30.40
C GLY A 253 22.23 -14.36 -30.34
N ASP A 254 22.54 -13.84 -29.16
CA ASP A 254 23.86 -13.37 -28.80
C ASP A 254 24.53 -14.48 -27.98
N GLU A 255 25.26 -15.34 -28.68
CA GLU A 255 26.22 -16.28 -28.10
C GLU A 255 27.53 -15.52 -27.84
N ASP A 256 27.68 -14.94 -26.65
CA ASP A 256 28.99 -14.55 -26.13
C ASP A 256 29.30 -15.38 -24.88
N SER A 257 29.97 -16.50 -25.14
CA SER A 257 30.63 -17.35 -24.15
C SER A 257 31.74 -16.57 -23.44
N ILE A 258 31.50 -16.18 -22.19
CA ILE A 258 32.55 -15.66 -21.29
C ILE A 258 33.09 -16.81 -20.44
N ASP A 259 34.39 -17.03 -20.64
CA ASP A 259 35.30 -17.97 -19.99
C ASP A 259 35.38 -17.71 -18.47
N ASP A 260 35.01 -18.70 -17.65
CA ASP A 260 35.05 -18.65 -16.18
C ASP A 260 36.45 -19.01 -15.68
N GLY A 261 37.24 -17.96 -15.46
CA GLY A 261 38.52 -18.01 -14.78
C GLY A 261 38.35 -18.23 -13.27
N SER A 262 38.24 -19.51 -12.91
CA SER A 262 38.31 -20.01 -11.52
C SER A 262 39.61 -19.54 -10.84
N SER A 263 39.48 -18.65 -9.86
CA SER A 263 40.55 -18.38 -8.88
C SER A 263 40.01 -18.66 -7.49
N GLY A 264 40.54 -19.75 -6.91
CA GLY A 264 40.30 -20.14 -5.54
C GLY A 264 40.76 -19.03 -4.60
N PHE A 265 39.87 -18.65 -3.68
CA PHE A 265 40.25 -17.83 -2.55
C PHE A 265 40.06 -18.63 -1.28
N ASP A 266 41.15 -18.61 -0.54
CA ASP A 266 41.59 -19.49 0.52
C ASP A 266 40.88 -19.19 1.85
N GLU A 267 40.87 -20.21 2.68
CA GLU A 267 40.26 -20.29 4.00
C GLU A 267 40.83 -19.22 4.96
N SER A 268 39.95 -18.60 5.75
CA SER A 268 40.38 -18.01 7.01
C SER A 268 39.37 -18.29 8.11
N ASP A 269 39.81 -19.19 8.98
CA ASP A 269 39.33 -19.46 10.32
C ASP A 269 39.00 -18.17 11.07
N THR A 270 37.81 -18.11 11.67
CA THR A 270 37.54 -17.19 12.77
C THR A 270 37.18 -17.98 14.01
N SER A 271 38.11 -17.85 14.95
CA SER A 271 38.18 -18.45 16.25
C SER A 271 36.95 -18.20 17.10
N SER A 272 36.63 -19.24 17.85
CA SER A 272 35.80 -19.30 19.03
C SER A 272 36.26 -18.29 20.09
N GLU A 273 35.32 -17.46 20.56
CA GLU A 273 35.49 -16.68 21.79
C GLU A 273 34.38 -17.04 22.78
N SER A 274 34.79 -17.77 23.81
CA SER A 274 34.05 -18.05 25.03
C SER A 274 34.01 -16.81 25.92
N GLY A 275 32.83 -16.39 26.35
CA GLY A 275 32.67 -15.22 27.21
C GLY A 275 31.45 -15.28 28.11
N GLU A 276 31.68 -15.82 29.31
CA GLU A 276 31.16 -15.35 30.61
C GLU A 276 29.65 -15.38 30.91
N GLY A 277 29.32 -16.19 31.91
CA GLY A 277 28.02 -16.24 32.55
C GLY A 277 27.74 -15.01 33.40
N PHE A 278 26.53 -14.50 33.28
CA PHE A 278 25.93 -13.53 34.20
C PHE A 278 24.84 -14.25 35.00
N THR A 279 25.07 -14.37 36.31
CA THR A 279 24.02 -14.71 37.29
C THR A 279 23.35 -13.39 37.71
N GLU A 280 22.18 -13.10 37.15
CA GLU A 280 21.34 -12.00 37.65
C GLU A 280 20.26 -12.50 38.61
N SER A 281 20.27 -11.83 39.75
CA SER A 281 19.46 -11.94 40.95
C SER A 281 17.95 -11.95 40.71
N ASN A 282 17.33 -12.92 41.36
CA ASN A 282 15.90 -13.11 41.55
C ASN A 282 15.33 -11.98 42.44
N ALA A 283 14.66 -10.99 41.84
CA ALA A 283 13.92 -9.96 42.56
C ALA A 283 12.41 -10.22 42.42
N THR A 284 11.78 -10.52 43.55
CA THR A 284 10.34 -10.77 43.70
C THR A 284 9.52 -9.51 43.36
N PRO A 285 8.58 -9.57 42.40
CA PRO A 285 7.69 -8.44 42.13
C PRO A 285 6.62 -8.33 43.23
N ARG A 286 6.49 -7.11 43.76
CA ARG A 286 5.46 -6.69 44.71
C ARG A 286 4.12 -6.60 43.96
N PRO A 287 3.01 -7.15 44.47
CA PRO A 287 1.71 -7.06 43.80
C PRO A 287 1.19 -5.61 43.79
N PRO A 288 0.57 -5.14 42.70
CA PRO A 288 -0.07 -3.83 42.66
C PRO A 288 -1.36 -3.82 43.49
N SER A 289 -1.56 -2.74 44.24
CA SER A 289 -2.78 -2.46 44.99
C SER A 289 -3.99 -2.38 44.07
N THR A 290 -4.97 -3.25 44.30
CA THR A 290 -6.26 -3.26 43.62
C THR A 290 -7.15 -2.13 44.16
N THR A 291 -7.36 -1.07 43.36
CA THR A 291 -8.41 -0.08 43.62
C THR A 291 -9.73 -0.66 43.12
N VAL A 292 -10.63 -0.97 44.06
CA VAL A 292 -11.99 -1.42 43.79
C VAL A 292 -12.82 -0.22 43.31
N LEU A 293 -13.23 -0.23 42.03
CA LEU A 293 -14.26 0.65 41.51
C LEU A 293 -15.62 -0.07 41.58
N THR A 294 -16.57 0.56 42.27
CA THR A 294 -17.98 0.16 42.38
C THR A 294 -18.66 0.06 41.01
N PRO A 295 -19.49 -0.98 40.76
CA PRO A 295 -20.22 -1.11 39.50
C PRO A 295 -21.41 -0.15 39.47
N ASN A 296 -21.41 0.77 38.50
CA ASN A 296 -22.57 1.60 38.17
C ASN A 296 -23.36 0.94 37.03
N GLN A 297 -24.62 0.66 37.36
CA GLN A 297 -25.80 0.31 36.55
C GLN A 297 -25.62 0.20 35.01
N VAL A 298 -25.81 -1.02 34.52
CA VAL A 298 -26.00 -1.37 33.11
C VAL A 298 -27.41 -0.96 32.67
N ALA A 299 -27.51 -0.13 31.64
CA ALA A 299 -28.76 0.15 30.94
C ALA A 299 -29.13 -1.04 30.02
N PRO A 300 -30.43 -1.38 29.87
CA PRO A 300 -30.85 -2.53 29.07
C PRO A 300 -30.62 -2.31 27.56
N PRO A 301 -30.40 -3.40 26.79
CA PRO A 301 -30.12 -3.32 25.36
C PRO A 301 -31.33 -2.82 24.58
N GLN A 302 -31.13 -1.79 23.76
CA GLN A 302 -32.09 -1.33 22.76
C GLN A 302 -32.15 -2.36 21.63
N GLN A 303 -33.34 -2.90 21.37
CA GLN A 303 -33.62 -3.74 20.21
C GLN A 303 -33.51 -2.89 18.94
N TYR A 304 -32.51 -3.17 18.11
CA TYR A 304 -32.43 -2.62 16.75
C TYR A 304 -33.35 -3.42 15.83
N SER A 305 -34.36 -2.76 15.26
CA SER A 305 -35.10 -3.27 14.11
C SER A 305 -34.30 -3.03 12.82
N PRO A 306 -34.16 -4.02 11.93
CA PRO A 306 -33.45 -3.82 10.66
C PRO A 306 -34.32 -2.98 9.71
N ALA A 307 -33.83 -1.79 9.36
CA ALA A 307 -34.37 -1.02 8.25
C ALA A 307 -33.93 -1.67 6.93
N ALA A 308 -34.88 -1.88 6.03
CA ALA A 308 -34.64 -2.40 4.69
C ALA A 308 -33.69 -1.45 3.91
N TYR A 309 -32.53 -1.97 3.52
CA TYR A 309 -31.61 -1.25 2.63
C TYR A 309 -32.15 -1.29 1.20
N GLN A 310 -32.63 -0.16 0.71
CA GLN A 310 -32.76 0.07 -0.73
C GLN A 310 -31.38 0.40 -1.31
N GLN A 311 -30.94 -0.39 -2.30
CA GLN A 311 -29.76 -0.09 -3.11
C GLN A 311 -29.87 1.31 -3.74
N PRO A 312 -28.88 2.20 -3.60
CA PRO A 312 -28.81 3.39 -4.41
C PRO A 312 -28.50 2.98 -5.86
N GLN A 313 -29.39 3.33 -6.78
CA GLN A 313 -29.10 3.22 -8.20
C GLN A 313 -27.94 4.15 -8.56
N ALA A 314 -26.88 3.57 -9.12
CA ALA A 314 -25.75 4.31 -9.66
C ALA A 314 -26.18 5.09 -10.91
N SER A 315 -26.46 6.39 -10.76
CA SER A 315 -26.49 7.31 -11.89
C SER A 315 -25.10 7.89 -12.10
N GLY A 316 -24.44 7.48 -13.20
CA GLY A 316 -23.17 8.03 -13.64
C GLY A 316 -23.25 9.52 -13.96
N GLY A 317 -22.18 10.25 -13.62
CA GLY A 317 -22.02 11.66 -13.95
C GLY A 317 -20.65 12.16 -13.50
N TRP A 318 -19.64 12.01 -14.37
CA TRP A 318 -18.36 12.69 -14.24
C TRP A 318 -18.50 14.17 -14.65
N PHE A 319 -17.76 15.05 -13.96
CA PHE A 319 -17.43 16.47 -14.23
C PHE A 319 -18.16 17.64 -13.51
N SER A 320 -17.31 18.44 -12.85
CA SER A 320 -17.30 19.92 -12.78
C SER A 320 -18.19 20.68 -11.80
N GLY A 321 -17.61 21.09 -10.65
CA GLY A 321 -18.12 22.17 -9.79
C GLY A 321 -17.21 23.42 -9.86
N PRO A 322 -17.73 24.65 -10.13
CA PRO A 322 -16.93 25.84 -10.37
C PRO A 322 -16.86 26.74 -9.13
N ASN A 323 -15.98 26.49 -8.15
CA ASN A 323 -15.83 27.44 -7.03
C ASN A 323 -14.40 27.67 -6.51
N SER A 324 -13.36 27.10 -7.14
CA SER A 324 -11.98 27.22 -6.63
C SER A 324 -11.17 28.40 -7.19
N TYR A 325 -11.72 29.22 -8.09
CA TYR A 325 -10.96 30.25 -8.83
C TYR A 325 -10.95 31.65 -8.22
N ARG A 326 -11.70 31.92 -7.14
CA ARG A 326 -11.80 33.29 -6.60
C ARG A 326 -10.57 33.78 -5.81
N ASN A 327 -9.73 32.88 -5.29
CA ASN A 327 -8.54 33.28 -4.51
C ASN A 327 -7.24 33.36 -5.33
N ILE A 328 -7.20 32.81 -6.54
CA ILE A 328 -6.01 32.86 -7.41
C ILE A 328 -5.88 34.24 -8.09
N GLY A 329 -7.00 34.89 -8.41
CA GLY A 329 -7.00 36.22 -9.03
C GLY A 329 -6.33 37.30 -8.16
N LEU A 330 -6.48 37.25 -6.83
CA LEU A 330 -5.93 38.27 -5.94
C LEU A 330 -4.39 38.20 -5.84
N LEU A 331 -3.83 37.00 -5.94
CA LEU A 331 -2.39 36.77 -5.80
C LEU A 331 -1.63 37.20 -7.08
N ILE A 332 -2.25 37.06 -8.25
CA ILE A 332 -1.68 37.50 -9.53
C ILE A 332 -1.61 39.03 -9.60
N PHE A 333 -2.62 39.75 -9.10
CA PHE A 333 -2.59 41.22 -9.04
C PHE A 333 -1.50 41.76 -8.13
N ALA A 334 -1.25 41.12 -6.98
CA ALA A 334 -0.22 41.56 -6.04
C ALA A 334 1.20 41.41 -6.62
N VAL A 335 1.50 40.29 -7.28
CA VAL A 335 2.82 40.06 -7.90
C VAL A 335 3.07 41.03 -9.05
N THR A 336 2.04 41.31 -9.86
CA THR A 336 2.17 42.26 -10.99
C THR A 336 2.43 43.69 -10.50
N ALA A 337 1.79 44.10 -9.41
CA ALA A 337 2.01 45.42 -8.81
C ALA A 337 3.43 45.61 -8.25
N VAL A 338 4.00 44.58 -7.61
CA VAL A 338 5.37 44.63 -7.07
C VAL A 338 6.41 44.69 -8.18
N VAL A 339 6.25 43.91 -9.25
CA VAL A 339 7.16 43.95 -10.41
C VAL A 339 7.10 45.31 -11.12
N ALA A 340 5.91 45.88 -11.31
CA ALA A 340 5.75 47.21 -11.87
C ALA A 340 6.36 48.32 -11.00
N PHE A 341 6.27 48.19 -9.67
CA PHE A 341 6.87 49.13 -8.72
C PHE A 341 8.40 49.06 -8.74
N LEU A 342 8.98 47.86 -8.80
CA LEU A 342 10.44 47.68 -8.87
C LEU A 342 11.04 48.14 -10.20
N LEU A 343 10.29 48.06 -11.30
CA LEU A 343 10.76 48.54 -12.61
C LEU A 343 10.68 50.07 -12.74
N LYS A 344 9.78 50.75 -12.01
CA LYS A 344 9.71 52.22 -12.01
C LYS A 344 10.81 52.90 -11.18
N GLY A 345 11.45 52.19 -10.24
CA GLY A 345 12.50 52.75 -9.39
C GLY A 345 13.90 52.81 -10.01
N LYS A 346 14.07 52.40 -11.29
CA LYS A 346 15.37 52.32 -11.98
C LYS A 346 15.50 53.22 -13.22
N MET A 347 14.52 54.09 -13.49
CA MET A 347 14.62 55.16 -14.48
C MET A 347 14.81 56.50 -13.78
#